data_AF-X1HRH0-F1
#
_entry.id   AF-X1HRH0-F1
#
_cell.length_a   1.000
_cell.length_b   1.000
_cell.length_c   1.000
_cell.angle_alpha   90.00
_cell.angle_beta   90.00
_cell.angle_gamma   90.00
#
_symmetry.space_group_name_H-M   'P 1'
#
loop_
_entity.id
_entity.type
_entity.pdbx_description
1 polymer ?
#
loop_
_entity_poly.entity_id
_entity_poly.type
_entity_poly.pdbx_seq_one_letter_code
_entity_poly.pdbx_strand_id
1 'polypeptide(L)' 'MTLEKAIVILTDATHFHFPADGLDFRDALNLGIEALQEKLQNDNGGTP' A
#
# COMPACT_ATOMS: atom_id res chain seq x y z
N MET A 1 5.32 -9.22 -10.53
CA MET A 1 5.44 -8.17 -9.49
C MET A 1 5.07 -8.80 -8.15
N THR A 2 5.85 -8.61 -7.08
CA THR A 2 5.53 -9.17 -5.74
C THR A 2 4.66 -8.19 -4.95
N LEU A 3 3.92 -8.68 -3.95
CA LEU A 3 3.13 -7.85 -3.02
C LEU A 3 4.00 -6.79 -2.34
N GLU A 4 5.19 -7.16 -1.88
CA GLU A 4 6.16 -6.25 -1.28
C GLU A 4 6.57 -5.10 -2.22
N LYS A 5 6.82 -5.42 -3.51
CA LYS A 5 7.15 -4.41 -4.51
C LYS A 5 5.98 -3.47 -4.80
N ALA A 6 4.75 -3.98 -4.78
CA ALA A 6 3.55 -3.15 -4.95
C ALA A 6 3.37 -2.18 -3.78
N ILE A 7 3.57 -2.64 -2.53
CA ILE A 7 3.51 -1.80 -1.33
C ILE A 7 4.54 -0.67 -1.39
N VAL A 8 5.79 -0.96 -1.78
CA VAL A 8 6.85 0.05 -1.90
C VAL A 8 6.49 1.12 -2.94
N ILE A 9 6.00 0.72 -4.12
CA ILE A 9 5.61 1.66 -5.19
C ILE A 9 4.47 2.58 -4.73
N LEU A 10 3.45 2.02 -4.07
CA LEU A 10 2.31 2.81 -3.59
C LEU A 10 2.71 3.75 -2.44
N THR A 11 3.60 3.30 -1.55
CA THR A 11 4.14 4.13 -0.47
C THR A 11 5.00 5.27 -1.00
N ASP A 12 5.76 5.04 -2.08
CA ASP A 12 6.53 6.11 -2.73
C ASP A 12 5.59 7.12 -3.42
N ALA A 13 4.53 6.62 -4.07
CA ALA A 13 3.51 7.45 -4.69
C ALA A 13 2.80 8.36 -3.67
N THR A 14 2.43 7.85 -2.49
CA THR A 14 1.79 8.67 -1.43
C THR A 14 2.69 9.77 -0.88
N HIS A 15 4.01 9.60 -0.91
CA HIS A 15 4.96 10.58 -0.36
C HIS A 15 5.43 11.63 -1.37
N PHE A 16 5.64 11.26 -2.64
CA PHE A 16 6.32 12.13 -3.59
C PHE A 16 5.43 12.69 -4.71
N HIS A 17 4.32 12.04 -5.03
CA HIS A 17 3.52 12.40 -6.22
C HIS A 17 2.29 13.26 -5.93
N PHE A 18 1.83 13.36 -4.68
CA PHE A 18 0.57 14.06 -4.37
C PHE A 18 0.78 15.27 -3.45
N PRO A 19 0.43 16.49 -3.90
CA PRO A 19 0.40 17.66 -3.02
C PRO A 19 -0.65 17.46 -1.92
N ALA A 20 -0.45 18.11 -0.77
CA ALA A 20 -1.25 17.96 0.44
C ALA A 20 -2.77 18.23 0.27
N ASP A 21 -3.18 18.89 -0.82
CA ASP A 21 -4.59 19.11 -1.19
C ASP A 21 -5.30 17.87 -1.78
N GLY A 22 -4.55 16.81 -2.14
CA GLY A 22 -5.08 15.55 -2.65
C GLY A 22 -5.43 14.54 -1.57
N LEU A 23 -6.05 14.98 -0.46
CA LEU A 23 -6.38 14.15 0.71
C LEU A 23 -7.14 12.87 0.33
N ASP A 24 -8.17 12.97 -0.50
CA ASP A 24 -8.98 11.82 -0.93
C ASP A 24 -8.15 10.77 -1.68
N PHE A 25 -7.18 11.21 -2.49
CA PHE A 25 -6.32 10.31 -3.26
C PHE A 25 -5.26 9.65 -2.36
N ARG A 26 -4.69 10.43 -1.44
CA ARG A 26 -3.73 9.91 -0.45
C ARG A 26 -4.38 8.87 0.45
N ASP A 27 -5.61 9.11 0.89
CA ASP A 27 -6.37 8.18 1.73
C ASP A 27 -6.74 6.90 0.97
N ALA A 28 -7.15 7.01 -0.30
CA ALA A 28 -7.39 5.85 -1.15
C ALA A 28 -6.12 5.00 -1.37
N LEU A 29 -4.96 5.63 -1.53
CA LEU A 29 -3.69 4.92 -1.63
C LEU A 29 -3.27 4.25 -0.32
N ASN A 30 -3.45 4.94 0.82
CA ASN A 30 -3.17 4.36 2.14
C ASN A 30 -4.04 3.12 2.39
N LEU A 31 -5.33 3.18 2.07
CA LEU A 31 -6.23 2.03 2.16
C LEU A 31 -5.76 0.86 1.27
N GLY A 32 -5.28 1.16 0.07
CA GLY A 32 -4.69 0.16 -0.82
C GLY A 32 -3.42 -0.47 -0.26
N ILE A 33 -2.55 0.32 0.37
CA ILE A 33 -1.33 -0.17 1.04
C ILE A 33 -1.70 -1.10 2.20
N GLU A 34 -2.65 -0.72 3.05
CA GLU A 34 -3.13 -1.51 4.18
C GLU A 34 -3.67 -2.87 3.71
N ALA A 35 -4.55 -2.89 2.70
CA ALA A 35 -5.11 -4.13 2.17
C ALA A 35 -4.02 -5.07 1.59
N LEU A 36 -2.99 -4.52 0.94
CA LEU A 36 -1.88 -5.31 0.42
C LEU A 36 -0.98 -5.85 1.54
N GLN A 37 -0.79 -5.08 2.61
CA GLN A 37 -0.06 -5.52 3.79
C GLN A 37 -0.81 -6.64 4.52
N GLU A 38 -2.12 -6.53 4.69
CA GLU A 38 -2.96 -7.60 5.24
C GLU A 38 -2.87 -8.87 4.38
N LYS A 39 -2.93 -8.74 3.05
CA LYS A 39 -2.77 -9.87 2.15
C LYS A 39 -1.39 -10.51 2.28
N LEU A 40 -0.32 -9.72 2.36
CA LEU A 40 1.03 -10.21 2.55
C LEU A 40 1.19 -10.91 3.91
N GLN A 41 0.59 -10.37 4.97
CA GLN A 41 0.58 -11.00 6.30
C GLN A 41 -0.20 -12.30 6.30
N ASN A 42 -1.32 -12.39 5.58
CA ASN A 42 -2.09 -13.63 5.44
C ASN A 42 -1.32 -14.68 4.63
N ASP A 43 -0.59 -14.26 3.59
CA ASP A 43 0.23 -15.15 2.77
C ASP A 43 1.50 -15.62 3.52
N ASN A 44 2.02 -14.82 4.46
CA ASN A 44 3.19 -15.15 5.29
C ASN A 44 2.84 -15.82 6.63
N GLY A 45 1.67 -15.52 7.19
CA GLY A 45 1.16 -15.99 8.48
C GLY A 45 0.22 -17.18 8.36
N GLY A 46 -0.18 -17.55 7.15
CA GLY A 46 -0.80 -18.83 6.87
C GLY A 46 0.22 -19.96 6.99
N THR A 47 0.22 -20.67 8.12
CA THR A 47 0.62 -22.08 8.16
C THR A 47 -0.27 -22.86 9.13
N PRO A 48 -0.53 -24.16 8.88
CA PRO A 48 0.17 -25.06 7.96
C PRO A 48 -0.47 -25.18 6.57
#